data_AF-A0A9X2ZLM6-F1
#
_entry.id   AF-A0A9X2ZLM6-F1
#
_cell.length_a   1.000
_cell.length_b   1.000
_cell.length_c   1.000
_cell.angle_alpha   90.00
_cell.angle_beta   90.00
_cell.angle_gamma   90.00
#
_symmetry.space_group_name_H-M   'P 1'
#
loop_
_entity.id
_entity.type
_entity.pdbx_description
1 polymer ?
#
loop_
_entity_poly.entity_id
_entity_poly.type
_entity_poly.pdbx_seq_one_letter_code
_entity_poly.pdbx_strand_id
1 'polypeptide(L)'
;MDTLKCFSLVCIILLFTSCDEYYKEDYSFDGIYLREWDSSICPKKIVFEKYAKNSNLKNLIQKDSNFNIEGCNRSKSKFNQRIFTPSTLYSGQINYDIKLIIDDSLQYEITNIKSKLDTTSFTFTLGRKYYIDNRIYSMMVNGHKLDNKDAKNNIWIPTKIGKIIKK
;
A
#
# COMPACT_ATOMS: atom_id res chain seq x y z
N MET A 1 37.89 -32.68 29.45
CA MET A 1 38.12 -31.87 28.24
C MET A 1 36.87 -31.93 27.39
N ASP A 2 35.70 -31.63 27.99
CA ASP A 2 34.41 -32.13 27.48
C ASP A 2 33.29 -31.08 27.49
N THR A 3 33.37 -30.06 28.34
CA THR A 3 32.42 -28.94 28.35
C THR A 3 32.53 -28.05 27.11
N LEU A 4 33.75 -27.88 26.56
CA LEU A 4 33.98 -27.10 25.33
C LEU A 4 33.37 -27.77 24.09
N LYS A 5 33.38 -29.11 24.04
CA LYS A 5 32.79 -29.91 22.96
C LYS A 5 31.25 -29.85 22.99
N CYS A 6 30.64 -29.87 24.18
CA CYS A 6 29.19 -29.70 24.32
C CYS A 6 28.72 -28.30 23.87
N PHE A 7 29.43 -27.23 24.23
CA PHE A 7 29.10 -25.88 23.79
C PHE A 7 29.22 -25.72 22.26
N SER A 8 30.28 -26.30 21.66
CA SER A 8 30.45 -26.36 20.21
C SER A 8 29.29 -27.07 19.52
N LEU A 9 28.79 -28.17 20.08
CA LEU A 9 27.71 -28.96 19.47
C LEU A 9 26.37 -28.20 19.51
N VAL A 10 26.07 -27.51 20.62
CA VAL A 10 24.85 -26.70 20.79
C VAL A 10 24.84 -25.50 19.85
N CYS A 11 25.99 -24.82 19.68
CA CYS A 11 26.12 -23.73 18.71
C CYS A 11 25.93 -24.20 17.26
N ILE A 12 26.40 -25.40 16.91
CA ILE A 12 26.21 -25.98 15.56
C ILE A 12 24.73 -26.34 15.33
N ILE A 13 24.03 -26.89 16.33
CA ILE A 13 22.60 -27.20 16.21
C ILE A 13 21.75 -25.94 16.03
N LEU A 14 22.07 -24.84 16.73
CA LEU A 14 21.40 -23.55 16.56
C LEU A 14 21.63 -22.91 15.17
N LEU A 15 22.73 -23.25 14.48
CA LEU A 15 22.99 -22.80 13.10
C LEU A 15 22.14 -23.56 12.07
N PHE A 16 21.63 -24.76 12.40
CA PHE A 16 20.86 -25.60 11.49
C PHE A 16 19.33 -25.53 11.68
N THR A 17 18.84 -24.80 12.69
CA THR A 17 17.39 -24.59 12.90
C THR A 17 16.84 -23.33 12.24
N SER A 18 17.55 -22.73 11.28
CA SER A 18 17.02 -21.57 10.54
C SER A 18 15.93 -22.03 9.56
N CYS A 19 14.69 -22.12 10.03
CA CYS A 19 13.55 -22.40 9.17
C CYS A 19 13.14 -21.13 8.42
N ASP A 20 12.97 -21.27 7.11
CA ASP A 20 12.38 -20.22 6.27
C ASP A 20 10.87 -20.17 6.57
N GLU A 21 10.37 -19.01 6.99
CA GLU A 21 8.96 -18.77 7.28
C GLU A 21 8.29 -18.05 6.11
N TYR A 22 7.08 -18.48 5.73
CA TYR A 22 6.31 -17.89 4.65
C TYR A 22 4.99 -17.31 5.18
N TYR A 23 4.75 -16.04 4.88
CA TYR A 23 3.55 -15.29 5.22
C TYR A 23 2.86 -14.88 3.94
N LYS A 24 1.56 -15.13 3.83
CA LYS A 24 0.75 -14.72 2.69
C LYS A 24 -0.32 -13.75 3.16
N GLU A 25 -0.31 -12.56 2.58
CA GLU A 25 -1.35 -11.55 2.81
C GLU A 25 -2.19 -11.42 1.53
N ASP A 26 -3.50 -11.53 1.67
CA ASP A 26 -4.44 -11.41 0.54
C ASP A 26 -5.04 -10.01 0.46
N TYR A 27 -4.38 -9.00 1.02
CA TYR A 27 -4.86 -7.63 0.93
C TYR A 27 -4.55 -7.05 -0.45
N SER A 28 -5.47 -6.25 -0.98
CA SER A 28 -5.28 -5.50 -2.24
C SER A 28 -4.19 -4.45 -2.09
N PHE A 29 -4.26 -3.65 -1.02
CA PHE A 29 -3.31 -2.60 -0.66
C PHE A 29 -3.54 -2.15 0.80
N ASP A 30 -2.52 -1.61 1.44
CA ASP A 30 -2.53 -1.16 2.84
C ASP A 30 -3.03 0.27 2.99
N GLY A 31 -2.74 1.12 2.00
CA GLY A 31 -3.15 2.52 2.03
C GLY A 31 -2.89 3.28 0.73
N ILE A 32 -3.40 4.52 0.70
CA ILE A 32 -3.24 5.47 -0.38
C ILE A 32 -2.41 6.65 0.14
N TYR A 33 -1.31 6.94 -0.55
CA TYR A 33 -0.30 7.90 -0.16
C TYR A 33 -0.34 9.06 -1.14
N LEU A 34 -0.91 10.18 -0.69
CA LEU A 34 -0.84 11.43 -1.43
C LEU A 34 0.43 12.18 -1.07
N ARG A 35 1.34 12.32 -2.03
CA ARG A 35 2.63 13.01 -1.83
C ARG A 35 2.59 14.44 -2.30
N GLU A 36 3.53 15.24 -1.84
CA GLU A 36 3.63 16.66 -2.20
C GLU A 36 2.35 17.42 -1.81
N TRP A 37 1.75 17.06 -0.67
CA TRP A 37 0.56 17.73 -0.16
C TRP A 37 0.93 19.11 0.40
N ASP A 38 0.48 20.17 -0.27
CA ASP A 38 0.89 21.55 0.03
C ASP A 38 0.01 22.26 1.08
N SER A 39 -1.14 21.67 1.43
CA SER A 39 -2.09 22.29 2.35
C SER A 39 -1.78 21.94 3.82
N SER A 40 -1.92 22.93 4.71
CA SER A 40 -1.89 22.70 6.16
C SER A 40 -3.16 22.03 6.68
N ILE A 41 -4.23 22.03 5.88
CA ILE A 41 -5.51 21.43 6.24
C ILE A 41 -5.41 19.92 6.05
N CYS A 42 -5.86 19.20 7.07
CA CYS A 42 -6.02 17.75 7.04
C CYS A 42 -7.34 17.42 6.34
N PRO A 43 -7.34 16.50 5.36
CA PRO A 43 -8.58 15.99 4.82
C PRO A 43 -9.49 15.44 5.91
N LYS A 44 -10.79 15.67 5.78
CA LYS A 44 -11.80 15.20 6.76
C LYS A 44 -12.69 14.11 6.18
N LYS A 45 -12.85 14.10 4.86
CA LYS A 45 -13.75 13.21 4.16
C LYS A 45 -13.02 12.55 2.99
N ILE A 46 -13.13 11.23 2.93
CA ILE A 46 -12.66 10.42 1.82
C ILE A 46 -13.86 9.64 1.29
N VAL A 47 -13.98 9.59 -0.03
CA VAL A 47 -14.92 8.70 -0.72
C VAL A 47 -14.11 7.86 -1.70
N PHE A 48 -14.16 6.56 -1.53
CA PHE A 48 -13.49 5.57 -2.34
C PHE A 48 -14.54 4.73 -3.06
N GLU A 49 -14.52 4.77 -4.39
CA GLU A 49 -15.47 4.06 -5.23
C GLU A 49 -14.72 3.06 -6.11
N LYS A 50 -15.09 1.77 -5.99
CA LYS A 50 -14.63 0.69 -6.86
C LYS A 50 -15.56 0.55 -8.04
N TYR A 51 -14.99 0.48 -9.23
CA TYR A 51 -15.72 0.28 -10.48
C TYR A 51 -15.24 -0.98 -11.19
N ALA A 52 -16.12 -1.59 -11.98
CA ALA A 52 -15.70 -2.69 -12.84
C ALA A 52 -14.56 -2.23 -13.76
N LYS A 53 -13.53 -3.06 -13.88
CA LYS A 53 -12.33 -2.75 -14.65
C LYS A 53 -12.66 -2.45 -16.10
N ASN A 54 -12.04 -1.41 -16.66
CA ASN A 54 -12.25 -0.93 -18.03
C ASN A 54 -13.70 -0.51 -18.32
N SER A 55 -14.51 -0.20 -17.29
CA SER A 55 -15.88 0.28 -17.47
C SER A 55 -15.97 1.79 -17.73
N ASN A 56 -14.83 2.48 -17.84
CA ASN A 56 -14.75 3.95 -17.87
C ASN A 56 -15.46 4.60 -16.67
N LEU A 57 -15.33 3.98 -15.50
CA LEU A 57 -15.95 4.40 -14.24
C LEU A 57 -17.49 4.54 -14.32
N LYS A 58 -18.15 3.66 -15.11
CA LYS A 58 -19.61 3.64 -15.26
C LYS A 58 -20.30 2.63 -14.34
N ASN A 59 -19.66 1.49 -14.09
CA ASN A 59 -20.27 0.37 -13.37
C ASN A 59 -19.73 0.31 -11.94
N LEU A 60 -20.41 0.97 -10.99
CA LEU A 60 -20.03 0.98 -9.58
C LEU A 60 -20.22 -0.41 -8.96
N ILE A 61 -19.22 -0.90 -8.24
CA ILE A 61 -19.25 -2.16 -7.51
C ILE A 61 -19.43 -1.90 -6.01
N GLN A 62 -18.64 -0.98 -5.47
CA GLN A 62 -18.58 -0.72 -4.04
C GLN A 62 -18.23 0.75 -3.80
N LYS A 63 -18.77 1.31 -2.73
CA LYS A 63 -18.42 2.63 -2.22
C LYS A 63 -18.07 2.52 -0.74
N ASP A 64 -17.03 3.22 -0.33
CA ASP A 64 -16.53 3.27 1.03
C ASP A 64 -16.10 4.69 1.37
N SER A 65 -16.15 5.03 2.65
CA SER A 65 -15.71 6.32 3.19
C SER A 65 -14.97 6.19 4.52
N ASN A 66 -14.81 4.97 5.04
CA ASN A 66 -14.23 4.75 6.36
C ASN A 66 -12.72 4.60 6.30
N PHE A 67 -12.01 5.72 6.31
CA PHE A 67 -10.54 5.78 6.25
C PHE A 67 -9.97 6.44 7.50
N ASN A 68 -8.89 5.86 8.03
CA ASN A 68 -8.01 6.57 8.93
C ASN A 68 -7.11 7.52 8.11
N ILE A 69 -6.97 8.77 8.58
CA ILE A 69 -6.25 9.83 7.88
C ILE A 69 -5.04 10.24 8.72
N GLU A 70 -3.86 10.00 8.19
CA GLU A 70 -2.58 10.29 8.84
C GLU A 70 -1.70 11.23 8.01
N GLY A 71 -0.57 11.64 8.58
CA GLY A 71 0.39 12.54 7.94
C GLY A 71 0.00 14.02 7.99
N CYS A 72 -1.05 14.38 8.73
CA CYS A 72 -1.52 15.77 8.84
C CYS A 72 -0.67 16.67 9.75
N ASN A 73 0.09 16.09 10.69
CA ASN A 73 0.94 16.88 11.57
C ASN A 73 2.31 17.17 10.92
N ARG A 74 2.69 18.45 10.83
CA ARG A 74 3.95 18.90 10.24
C ARG A 74 5.19 18.29 10.92
N SER A 75 5.13 18.03 12.22
CA SER A 75 6.23 17.42 12.98
C SER A 75 6.51 15.95 12.61
N LYS A 76 5.55 15.26 11.98
CA LYS A 76 5.67 13.85 11.56
C LYS A 76 5.88 13.70 10.04
N SER A 77 5.82 14.79 9.28
CA SER A 77 5.75 14.78 7.82
C SER A 77 7.10 15.11 7.19
N LYS A 78 8.06 14.18 7.24
CA LYS A 78 9.32 14.27 6.46
C LYS A 78 9.07 14.34 4.94
N PHE A 79 7.88 13.89 4.50
CA PHE A 79 7.58 13.63 3.10
C PHE A 79 6.43 14.47 2.51
N ASN A 80 5.90 15.45 3.27
CA ASN A 80 4.73 16.27 2.89
C ASN A 80 3.63 15.40 2.28
N GLN A 81 3.09 14.47 3.08
CA GLN A 81 2.18 13.45 2.59
C GLN A 81 0.91 13.34 3.42
N ARG A 82 -0.16 12.83 2.81
CA ARG A 82 -1.36 12.33 3.48
C ARG A 82 -1.47 10.84 3.23
N ILE A 83 -1.76 10.10 4.29
CA ILE A 83 -1.91 8.64 4.23
C ILE A 83 -3.36 8.33 4.54
N PHE A 84 -4.01 7.61 3.64
CA PHE A 84 -5.37 7.12 3.83
C PHE A 84 -5.34 5.61 3.93
N THR A 85 -5.62 5.10 5.12
CA THR A 85 -5.67 3.65 5.38
C THR A 85 -7.14 3.27 5.54
N PRO A 86 -7.69 2.36 4.72
CA PRO A 86 -9.06 1.91 4.91
C PRO A 86 -9.17 1.20 6.25
N SER A 87 -10.23 1.47 7.00
CA SER A 87 -10.43 0.84 8.33
C SER A 87 -10.59 -0.68 8.23
N THR A 88 -11.08 -1.15 7.09
CA THR A 88 -11.12 -2.57 6.72
C THR A 88 -10.33 -2.72 5.42
N LEU A 89 -9.22 -3.47 5.48
CA LEU A 89 -8.39 -3.74 4.30
C LEU A 89 -9.21 -4.50 3.24
N TYR A 90 -9.08 -4.06 1.98
CA TYR A 90 -9.70 -4.75 0.86
C TYR A 90 -8.93 -6.05 0.56
N SER A 91 -9.64 -7.13 0.27
CA SER A 91 -9.02 -8.42 -0.07
C SER A 91 -8.99 -8.68 -1.58
N GLY A 92 -8.10 -9.60 -1.96
CA GLY A 92 -7.90 -10.07 -3.33
C GLY A 92 -7.06 -9.13 -4.20
N GLN A 93 -6.75 -9.62 -5.41
CA GLN A 93 -6.02 -8.85 -6.41
C GLN A 93 -6.85 -7.65 -6.89
N ILE A 94 -6.17 -6.52 -7.12
CA ILE A 94 -6.81 -5.33 -7.67
C ILE A 94 -7.16 -5.55 -9.15
N ASN A 95 -8.41 -5.94 -9.39
CA ASN A 95 -8.98 -6.11 -10.72
C ASN A 95 -10.22 -5.21 -10.94
N TYR A 96 -10.10 -3.97 -10.49
CA TYR A 96 -11.13 -2.92 -10.57
C TYR A 96 -10.46 -1.57 -10.84
N ASP A 97 -11.25 -0.61 -11.31
CA ASP A 97 -10.83 0.79 -11.38
C ASP A 97 -11.32 1.52 -10.13
N ILE A 98 -10.69 2.64 -9.79
CA ILE A 98 -10.96 3.38 -8.55
C ILE A 98 -11.26 4.84 -8.88
N LYS A 99 -12.28 5.41 -8.23
CA LYS A 99 -12.42 6.86 -8.09
C LYS A 99 -12.24 7.22 -6.62
N LEU A 100 -11.27 8.09 -6.35
CA LEU A 100 -11.01 8.63 -5.02
C LEU A 100 -11.40 10.11 -5.00
N ILE A 101 -12.25 10.50 -4.06
CA ILE A 101 -12.69 11.88 -3.87
C ILE A 101 -12.34 12.30 -2.44
N ILE A 102 -11.76 13.49 -2.30
CA ILE A 102 -11.25 14.04 -1.04
C ILE A 102 -11.93 15.36 -0.78
N ASP A 103 -12.56 15.49 0.39
CA ASP A 103 -13.30 16.68 0.83
C ASP A 103 -14.26 17.24 -0.22
N ASP A 104 -14.82 16.38 -1.08
CA ASP A 104 -15.66 16.74 -2.23
C ASP A 104 -15.03 17.74 -3.21
N SER A 105 -13.72 17.98 -3.13
CA SER A 105 -13.01 19.04 -3.85
C SER A 105 -11.94 18.51 -4.79
N LEU A 106 -11.30 17.39 -4.46
CA LEU A 106 -10.20 16.81 -5.22
C LEU A 106 -10.53 15.38 -5.63
N GLN A 107 -10.40 15.08 -6.92
CA GLN A 107 -10.74 13.78 -7.50
C GLN A 107 -9.53 13.12 -8.18
N TYR A 108 -9.39 11.82 -7.98
CA TYR A 108 -8.46 10.95 -8.70
C TYR A 108 -9.20 9.79 -9.34
N GLU A 109 -9.08 9.66 -10.66
CA GLU A 109 -9.50 8.51 -11.43
C GLU A 109 -8.30 7.61 -11.65
N ILE A 110 -8.25 6.49 -10.93
CA ILE A 110 -7.13 5.55 -10.94
C ILE A 110 -7.58 4.32 -11.73
N THR A 111 -7.00 4.16 -12.92
CA THR A 111 -7.39 3.13 -13.89
C THR A 111 -6.17 2.34 -14.37
N ASN A 112 -6.41 1.27 -15.13
CA ASN A 112 -5.36 0.44 -15.74
C ASN A 112 -4.29 -0.03 -14.73
N ILE A 113 -4.75 -0.35 -13.51
CA ILE A 113 -3.88 -0.78 -12.41
C ILE A 113 -3.25 -2.13 -12.77
N LYS A 114 -1.92 -2.17 -12.76
CA LYS A 114 -1.13 -3.38 -12.98
C LYS A 114 -0.59 -3.86 -11.64
N SER A 115 -1.14 -4.99 -11.18
CA SER A 115 -0.72 -5.64 -9.94
C SER A 115 -0.39 -7.11 -10.19
N LYS A 116 0.51 -7.65 -9.39
CA LYS A 116 0.87 -9.08 -9.38
C LYS A 116 1.32 -9.45 -7.97
N LEU A 117 1.17 -10.72 -7.60
CA LEU A 117 1.75 -11.23 -6.36
C LEU A 117 3.28 -11.11 -6.43
N ASP A 118 3.88 -10.54 -5.40
CA ASP A 118 5.33 -10.44 -5.27
C ASP A 118 5.78 -11.14 -3.98
N THR A 119 7.08 -11.36 -3.83
CA THR A 119 7.64 -11.94 -2.61
C THR A 119 8.76 -11.06 -2.09
N THR A 120 8.56 -10.48 -0.91
CA THR A 120 9.59 -9.74 -0.21
C THR A 120 10.28 -10.65 0.81
N SER A 121 11.61 -10.78 0.72
CA SER A 121 12.41 -11.51 1.69
C SER A 121 13.05 -10.57 2.73
N PHE A 122 13.03 -11.01 3.98
CA PHE A 122 13.75 -10.38 5.08
C PHE A 122 14.66 -11.42 5.74
N THR A 123 15.95 -11.13 5.78
CA THR A 123 16.94 -11.98 6.41
C THR A 123 17.16 -11.51 7.85
N PHE A 124 16.97 -12.41 8.80
CA PHE A 124 17.26 -12.19 10.21
C PHE A 124 18.39 -13.13 10.67
N THR A 125 18.93 -12.87 11.86
CA THR A 125 20.02 -13.65 12.46
C THR A 125 19.73 -15.15 12.60
N LEU A 126 18.45 -15.56 12.65
CA LEU A 126 18.02 -16.95 12.85
C LEU A 126 17.11 -17.50 11.73
N GLY A 127 17.11 -16.90 10.53
CA GLY A 127 16.34 -17.41 9.38
C GLY A 127 15.82 -16.33 8.45
N ARG A 128 15.08 -16.74 7.42
CA ARG A 128 14.46 -15.84 6.45
C ARG A 128 12.96 -15.84 6.62
N LYS A 129 12.36 -14.67 6.48
CA LYS A 129 10.91 -14.51 6.39
C LYS A 129 10.55 -14.01 4.99
N TYR A 130 9.61 -14.67 4.34
CA TYR A 130 9.10 -14.30 3.04
C TYR A 130 7.66 -13.83 3.19
N TYR A 131 7.36 -12.64 2.70
CA TYR A 131 6.02 -12.08 2.67
C TYR A 131 5.55 -12.06 1.22
N ILE A 132 4.42 -12.72 0.96
CA ILE A 132 3.80 -12.83 -0.35
C ILE A 132 2.56 -11.95 -0.35
N ASP A 133 2.62 -10.85 -1.12
CA ASP A 133 1.64 -9.78 -1.08
C ASP A 133 1.30 -9.25 -2.50
N ASN A 134 0.19 -8.52 -2.61
CA ASN A 134 -0.19 -7.88 -3.86
C ASN A 134 0.60 -6.59 -4.07
N ARG A 135 1.48 -6.58 -5.07
CA ARG A 135 2.24 -5.37 -5.44
C ARG A 135 1.64 -4.68 -6.66
N ILE A 136 1.46 -3.37 -6.56
CA ILE A 136 1.04 -2.50 -7.65
C ILE A 136 2.28 -1.91 -8.32
N TYR A 137 2.47 -2.19 -9.61
CA TYR A 137 3.66 -1.76 -10.37
C TYR A 137 3.43 -0.47 -11.13
N SER A 138 2.22 -0.29 -11.66
CA SER A 138 1.88 0.91 -12.41
C SER A 138 0.38 1.11 -12.46
N MET A 139 -0.02 2.34 -12.71
CA MET A 139 -1.41 2.74 -12.85
C MET A 139 -1.50 4.00 -13.70
N MET A 140 -2.70 4.31 -14.16
CA MET A 140 -3.03 5.59 -14.77
C MET A 140 -3.84 6.40 -13.75
N VAL A 141 -3.47 7.65 -13.49
CA VAL A 141 -4.20 8.53 -12.59
C VAL A 141 -4.54 9.83 -13.31
N ASN A 142 -5.84 10.10 -13.51
CA ASN A 142 -6.32 11.26 -14.28
C ASN A 142 -5.62 11.40 -15.64
N GLY A 143 -5.36 10.27 -16.32
CA GLY A 143 -4.66 10.24 -17.61
C GLY A 143 -3.13 10.28 -17.55
N HIS A 144 -2.52 10.41 -16.36
CA HIS A 144 -1.07 10.35 -16.18
C HIS A 144 -0.61 8.94 -15.82
N LYS A 145 0.40 8.42 -16.52
CA LYS A 145 1.03 7.15 -16.19
C LYS A 145 1.94 7.32 -14.97
N LEU A 146 1.72 6.50 -13.94
CA LEU A 146 2.55 6.46 -12.74
C LEU A 146 3.22 5.09 -12.61
N ASP A 147 4.51 5.11 -12.28
CA ASP A 147 5.22 3.96 -11.74
C ASP A 147 4.96 3.91 -10.23
N ASN A 148 4.65 2.72 -9.71
CA ASN A 148 4.32 2.50 -8.31
C ASN A 148 5.24 1.43 -7.67
N LYS A 149 6.32 1.04 -8.36
CA LYS A 149 7.25 0.00 -7.88
C LYS A 149 7.77 0.25 -6.47
N ASP A 150 8.03 1.49 -6.09
CA ASP A 150 8.64 1.82 -4.80
C ASP A 150 7.63 1.84 -3.63
N ALA A 151 6.33 1.86 -3.92
CA ALA A 151 5.27 1.81 -2.94
C ALA A 151 4.79 0.36 -2.73
N LYS A 152 5.56 -0.39 -1.92
CA LYS A 152 5.19 -1.77 -1.52
C LYS A 152 3.78 -1.77 -0.93
N ASN A 153 2.88 -2.56 -1.50
CA ASN A 153 1.46 -2.72 -1.10
C ASN A 153 0.66 -1.41 -0.95
N ASN A 154 1.12 -0.30 -1.51
CA ASN A 154 0.47 1.00 -1.32
C ASN A 154 0.22 1.67 -2.66
N ILE A 155 -0.84 2.49 -2.73
CA ILE A 155 -1.13 3.32 -3.89
C ILE A 155 -0.48 4.67 -3.68
N TRP A 156 0.57 4.99 -4.45
CA TRP A 156 1.25 6.27 -4.35
C TRP A 156 0.84 7.22 -5.48
N ILE A 157 0.25 8.36 -5.11
CA ILE A 157 -0.23 9.39 -6.03
C ILE A 157 0.38 10.76 -5.67
N PRO A 158 1.00 11.48 -6.62
CA PRO A 158 1.34 12.89 -6.43
C PRO A 158 0.08 13.75 -6.29
N THR A 159 0.02 14.67 -5.34
CA THR A 159 -1.19 15.47 -5.10
C THR A 159 -1.56 16.33 -6.32
N LYS A 160 -0.55 16.87 -7.01
CA LYS A 160 -0.68 17.80 -8.15
C LYS A 160 -1.45 17.30 -9.37
N ILE A 161 -1.60 15.97 -9.53
CA ILE A 161 -2.37 15.41 -10.66
C ILE A 161 -3.85 15.23 -10.32
N GLY A 162 -4.27 15.62 -9.11
CA GLY A 162 -5.67 15.61 -8.70
C GLY A 162 -6.48 16.62 -9.49
N LYS A 163 -7.69 16.22 -9.88
CA LYS A 163 -8.64 17.08 -10.58
C LYS A 163 -9.46 17.84 -9.55
N ILE A 164 -9.36 19.17 -9.56
CA ILE A 164 -10.20 20.03 -8.73
C ILE A 164 -11.62 20.00 -9.30
N ILE A 165 -12.59 19.52 -8.51
CA ILE A 165 -14.00 19.41 -8.89
C ILE A 165 -14.90 20.41 -8.15
N LYS A 166 -14.40 20.98 -7.04
CA LYS A 166 -15.06 22.03 -6.27
C LYS A 166 -13.99 22.93 -5.63
N LYS A 167 -14.23 24.23 -5.61
CA LYS A 167 -13.39 25.23 -4.91
C LYS A 167 -13.98 25.58 -3.56
#